data_AF-A0A7V9CFP2-F1
#
_entry.id   AF-A0A7V9CFP2-F1
#
_cell.length_a   1.000
_cell.length_b   1.000
_cell.length_c   1.000
_cell.angle_alpha   90.00
_cell.angle_beta   90.00
_cell.angle_gamma   90.00
#
_symmetry.space_group_name_H-M   'P 1'
#
loop_
_entity.id
_entity.type
_entity.pdbx_description
1 polymer ?
#
loop_
_entity_poly.entity_id
_entity_poly.type
_entity_poly.pdbx_seq_one_letter_code
_entity_poly.pdbx_strand_id
1 'polypeptide(L)' 'MPRSHSTIEDLRRVIDRLPTRTREAMLEGIGQNDIIVGSYSDRDGGVCPMLAAHRCGGRTSFISFARAW' A
#
# COMPACT_ATOMS: atom_id res chain seq x y z
N MET A 1 12.14 20.76 -4.74
CA MET A 1 10.89 21.00 -3.97
C MET A 1 10.70 19.82 -3.02
N PRO A 2 10.69 20.01 -1.69
CA PRO A 2 10.41 18.92 -0.77
C PRO A 2 8.91 18.59 -0.86
N ARG A 3 8.57 17.43 -1.42
CA ARG A 3 7.20 16.88 -1.54
C ARG A 3 6.79 16.08 -0.27
N SER A 4 7.41 16.39 0.87
CA SER A 4 7.59 15.36 1.90
C SER A 4 6.49 15.30 2.96
N HIS A 5 5.76 16.39 3.21
CA HIS A 5 4.75 16.42 4.28
C HIS A 5 3.33 16.10 3.78
N SER A 6 2.98 16.44 2.53
CA SER A 6 1.65 16.13 2.01
C SER A 6 1.50 14.64 1.65
N THR A 7 2.56 13.97 1.23
CA THR A 7 2.54 12.58 0.73
C THR A 7 2.23 11.55 1.80
N ILE A 8 2.81 11.65 3.00
CA ILE A 8 2.53 10.72 4.11
C ILE A 8 1.09 10.90 4.62
N GLU A 9 0.64 12.15 4.78
CA GLU A 9 -0.74 12.46 5.20
C GLU A 9 -1.79 12.07 4.15
N ASP A 10 -1.46 12.20 2.86
CA ASP A 10 -2.32 11.73 1.76
C ASP A 10 -2.40 10.21 1.75
N LEU A 11 -1.26 9.52 1.91
CA LEU A 11 -1.20 8.07 1.99
C LEU A 11 -2.00 7.55 3.19
N ARG A 12 -1.83 8.17 4.37
CA ARG A 12 -2.59 7.84 5.57
C ARG A 12 -4.10 7.98 5.32
N ARG A 13 -4.53 9.12 4.78
CA ARG A 13 -5.96 9.34 4.45
C ARG A 13 -6.51 8.33 3.46
N VAL A 14 -5.70 7.90 2.48
CA VAL A 14 -6.12 6.86 1.54
C VAL A 14 -6.28 5.52 2.27
N ILE A 15 -5.31 5.12 3.11
CA ILE A 15 -5.38 3.88 3.88
C ILE A 15 -6.59 3.88 4.83
N ASP A 16 -6.83 4.98 5.53
CA ASP A 16 -7.97 5.15 6.45
C ASP A 16 -9.34 5.03 5.76
N ARG A 17 -9.41 5.28 4.45
CA ARG A 17 -10.63 5.14 3.65
C ARG A 17 -10.82 3.76 3.02
N LEU A 18 -9.84 2.88 3.13
CA LEU A 18 -9.97 1.50 2.62
C LEU A 18 -11.00 0.73 3.45
N PRO A 19 -11.68 -0.27 2.84
CA PRO A 19 -12.49 -1.21 3.59
C PRO A 19 -11.68 -1.88 4.71
N THR A 20 -12.29 -2.14 5.87
CA THR A 20 -11.61 -2.77 7.02
C THR A 20 -10.88 -4.05 6.62
N ARG A 21 -11.56 -4.92 5.86
CA ARG A 21 -10.98 -6.18 5.35
C ARG A 21 -9.71 -5.97 4.52
N THR A 22 -9.62 -4.88 3.75
CA THR A 22 -8.42 -4.55 2.98
C THR A 22 -7.28 -4.09 3.88
N ARG A 23 -7.58 -3.30 4.92
CA ARG A 23 -6.55 -2.89 5.89
C ARG A 23 -6.01 -4.07 6.67
N GLU A 24 -6.87 -5.00 7.07
CA GLU A 24 -6.45 -6.26 7.73
C GLU A 24 -5.56 -7.09 6.81
N ALA A 25 -5.97 -7.30 5.56
CA ALA A 25 -5.15 -8.00 4.57
C ALA A 25 -3.82 -7.27 4.29
N MET A 26 -3.80 -5.93 4.36
CA MET A 26 -2.58 -5.15 4.24
C MET A 26 -1.62 -5.40 5.41
N LEU A 27 -2.11 -5.43 6.64
CA LEU A 27 -1.28 -5.75 7.81
C LEU A 27 -0.72 -7.18 7.73
N GLU A 28 -1.56 -8.15 7.32
CA GLU A 28 -1.12 -9.53 7.08
C GLU A 28 -0.05 -9.58 5.98
N GLY A 29 -0.31 -8.92 4.84
CA GLY A 29 0.62 -8.87 3.72
C GLY A 29 1.97 -8.22 4.07
N ILE A 30 1.95 -7.11 4.81
CA ILE A 30 3.19 -6.44 5.29
C ILE A 30 3.99 -7.39 6.19
N GLY A 31 3.34 -8.21 7.02
CA GLY A 31 4.02 -9.17 7.87
C GLY A 31 4.64 -10.36 7.14
N GLN A 32 4.27 -10.61 5.87
CA GLN A 32 4.67 -11.78 5.10
C GLN A 32 5.54 -11.44 3.87
N ASN A 33 5.80 -10.17 3.58
CA ASN A 33 6.48 -9.73 2.37
C ASN A 33 7.50 -8.63 2.67
N ASP A 34 8.57 -8.58 1.87
CA ASP A 34 9.47 -7.43 1.85
C ASP A 34 8.78 -6.25 1.16
N ILE A 35 8.57 -5.17 1.93
CA ILE A 35 7.85 -3.99 1.47
C ILE A 35 8.83 -2.93 0.94
N ILE A 36 8.59 -2.50 -0.30
CA ILE A 36 9.41 -1.51 -0.99
C ILE A 36 8.65 -0.20 -1.25
N VAL A 37 9.36 0.92 -1.20
CA VAL A 37 8.81 2.27 -1.38
C VAL A 37 8.91 2.72 -2.83
N GLY A 38 7.88 3.41 -3.34
CA GLY A 38 7.92 4.10 -4.64
C GLY A 38 7.86 3.20 -5.88
N SER A 39 7.62 1.89 -5.71
CA SER A 39 7.34 0.96 -6.80
C SER A 39 6.20 0.01 -6.42
N TYR A 40 5.57 -0.60 -7.43
CA TYR A 40 4.54 -1.63 -7.24
C TYR A 40 5.17 -3.01 -6.92
N SER A 41 6.28 -3.33 -7.58
CA SER A 41 7.17 -4.46 -7.28
C SER A 41 8.60 -4.18 -7.75
N ASP A 42 9.58 -4.92 -7.27
CA ASP A 42 10.96 -4.88 -7.79
C ASP A 42 11.35 -6.19 -8.49
N ARG A 43 12.66 -6.36 -8.78
CA ARG A 43 13.21 -7.57 -9.42
C ARG A 43 13.53 -8.68 -8.44
N ASP A 44 13.65 -8.35 -7.16
CA ASP A 44 14.05 -9.26 -6.09
C ASP A 44 12.83 -9.85 -5.35
N GLY A 45 11.62 -9.45 -5.76
CA GLY A 45 10.35 -9.97 -5.26
C GLY A 45 9.67 -9.07 -4.23
N GLY A 46 10.26 -7.93 -3.89
CA GLY A 46 9.68 -6.89 -3.05
C GLY A 46 8.42 -6.31 -3.67
N VAL A 47 7.46 -5.92 -2.83
CA VAL A 47 6.15 -5.44 -3.27
C VAL A 47 5.68 -4.21 -2.50
N CYS A 48 4.77 -3.44 -3.09
CA CYS A 48 4.09 -2.39 -2.32
C CYS A 48 3.08 -2.98 -1.31
N PRO A 49 2.70 -2.22 -0.26
CA PRO A 49 1.72 -2.68 0.73
C PRO A 49 0.39 -3.09 0.12
N MET A 50 -0.03 -2.42 -0.95
CA MET A 50 -1.30 -2.72 -1.62
C MET A 50 -1.25 -4.03 -2.42
N LEU A 51 -0.13 -4.34 -3.06
CA LEU A 51 0.06 -5.61 -3.76
C LEU A 51 0.16 -6.76 -2.74
N ALA A 52 0.83 -6.54 -1.62
CA ALA A 52 0.85 -7.50 -0.51
C ALA A 52 -0.58 -7.76 0.02
N ALA A 53 -1.34 -6.70 0.29
CA ALA A 53 -2.74 -6.80 0.69
C ALA A 53 -3.61 -7.58 -0.31
N HIS A 54 -3.40 -7.32 -1.61
CA HIS A 54 -4.15 -7.98 -2.66
C HIS A 54 -3.91 -9.50 -2.67
N ARG A 55 -2.65 -9.92 -2.48
CA ARG A 55 -2.27 -11.33 -2.36
C ARG A 55 -2.89 -12.00 -1.12
N CYS A 56 -3.09 -11.26 -0.04
CA CYS A 56 -3.80 -11.69 1.16
C CYS A 56 -5.34 -11.55 1.07
N GLY A 57 -5.89 -11.38 -0.13
CA GLY A 57 -7.35 -11.37 -0.34
C GLY A 57 -8.01 -9.99 -0.25
N GLY A 58 -7.23 -8.90 -0.17
CA GLY A 58 -7.70 -7.53 -0.33
C GLY A 58 -8.29 -7.29 -1.72
N ARG A 59 -9.58 -6.93 -1.80
CA ARG A 59 -10.33 -6.76 -3.05
C ARG A 59 -10.90 -5.34 -3.11
N THR A 60 -10.08 -4.37 -3.53
CA THR A 60 -10.51 -2.97 -3.74
C THR A 60 -9.75 -2.34 -4.91
N SER A 61 -10.34 -1.31 -5.53
CA SER A 61 -9.61 -0.45 -6.46
C SER A 61 -8.49 0.28 -5.71
N PHE A 62 -7.30 0.30 -6.31
CA PHE A 62 -6.06 0.78 -5.70
C PHE A 62 -5.53 2.08 -6.34
N ILE A 63 -6.31 2.74 -7.20
CA ILE A 63 -5.86 3.94 -7.95
C ILE A 63 -5.45 5.07 -7.00
N SER A 64 -6.26 5.36 -5.97
CA SER A 64 -5.93 6.43 -5.00
C SER A 64 -4.70 6.09 -4.17
N PHE A 65 -4.46 4.80 -3.89
CA PHE A 65 -3.26 4.35 -3.19
C PHE A 65 -2.02 4.52 -4.07
N ALA A 66 -2.08 4.07 -5.33
CA ALA A 66 -0.97 4.18 -6.27
C ALA A 66 -0.55 5.63 -6.56
N ARG A 67 -1.44 6.61 -6.35
CA ARG A 67 -1.11 8.05 -6.47
C ARG A 67 -0.44 8.63 -5.22
N ALA A 68 -0.66 8.01 -4.07
CA ALA A 68 -0.16 8.46 -2.77
C ALA A 68 1.07 7.66 -2.29
N TRP A 69 1.34 6.50 -2.92
CA TRP A 69 2.47 5.60 -2.66
C TRP A 69 3.67 5.95 -3.52
#